data_AF-A0A8J7XWQ6-F1
#
_entry.id   AF-A0A8J7XWQ6-F1
#
_cell.length_a   1.000
_cell.length_b   1.000
_cell.length_c   1.000
_cell.angle_alpha   90.00
_cell.angle_beta   90.00
_cell.angle_gamma   90.00
#
_symmetry.space_group_name_H-M   'P 1'
#
loop_
_entity.id
_entity.type
_entity.pdbx_description
1 polymer ?
#
loop_
_entity_poly.entity_id
_entity_poly.type
_entity_poly.pdbx_seq_one_letter_code
_entity_poly.pdbx_strand_id
1 'polypeptide(L)'
;MNDSMKWTMWGLVRGLISTAKLYGFQESAKIVAHQLEGGIPLEKLAHFELGEKNRTVIEEGDKALVVLKQCPFAQLYRTMPEWGGEEELVERFNSHPGGGAALHSFCILHFYIRENLGGLHNLACRSADGKEIAIAGEVIKSLGLTEETVGRLIEGNACVYAVKKS
;
A
#
# COMPACT_ATOMS: atom_id res chain seq x y z
N MET A 1 0.64 -12.87 13.05
CA MET A 1 -0.34 -13.47 12.11
C MET A 1 -0.19 -14.98 12.15
N ASN A 2 -1.27 -15.76 12.27
CA ASN A 2 -1.15 -17.23 12.27
C ASN A 2 -0.84 -17.75 10.85
N ASP A 3 -0.24 -18.94 10.74
CA ASP A 3 0.21 -19.50 9.46
C ASP A 3 -0.96 -19.72 8.47
N SER A 4 -2.14 -20.05 8.97
CA SER A 4 -3.32 -20.27 8.11
C SER A 4 -3.76 -19.00 7.37
N MET A 5 -3.80 -17.86 8.06
CA MET A 5 -4.16 -16.57 7.47
C MET A 5 -3.11 -16.09 6.48
N LYS A 6 -1.83 -16.31 6.80
CA LYS A 6 -0.69 -16.06 5.92
C LYS A 6 -0.82 -16.83 4.59
N TRP A 7 -1.07 -18.13 4.65
CA TRP A 7 -1.23 -18.99 3.46
C TRP A 7 -2.51 -18.69 2.67
N THR A 8 -3.59 -18.27 3.34
CA THR A 8 -4.84 -17.88 2.69
C THR A 8 -4.67 -16.59 1.90
N MET A 9 -4.07 -15.56 2.49
CA MET A 9 -3.75 -14.31 1.80
C MET A 9 -2.82 -14.55 0.61
N TRP A 10 -1.84 -15.44 0.79
CA TRP A 10 -0.95 -15.85 -0.30
C TRP A 10 -1.70 -16.57 -1.43
N GLY A 11 -2.54 -17.56 -1.12
CA GLY A 11 -3.33 -18.30 -2.11
C GLY A 11 -4.25 -17.38 -2.92
N LEU A 12 -4.86 -16.39 -2.25
CA LEU A 12 -5.68 -15.37 -2.90
C LEU A 12 -4.84 -14.51 -3.85
N VAL A 13 -3.74 -13.93 -3.37
CA VAL A 13 -2.84 -13.11 -4.21
C VAL A 13 -2.27 -13.92 -5.39
N ARG A 14 -1.91 -15.18 -5.19
CA ARG A 14 -1.46 -16.09 -6.25
C ARG A 14 -2.53 -16.33 -7.32
N GLY A 15 -3.79 -16.55 -6.92
CA GLY A 15 -4.90 -16.68 -7.88
C GLY A 15 -5.06 -15.43 -8.76
N LEU A 16 -4.77 -14.26 -8.19
CA LEU A 16 -4.82 -12.98 -8.90
C LEU A 16 -3.61 -12.77 -9.83
N ILE A 17 -2.40 -13.13 -9.39
CA ILE A 17 -1.17 -13.05 -10.19
C ILE A 17 -1.21 -14.02 -11.37
N SER A 18 -1.60 -15.28 -11.14
CA SER A 18 -1.64 -16.32 -12.18
C SER A 18 -2.63 -16.03 -13.31
N THR A 19 -3.59 -15.13 -13.09
CA THR A 19 -4.50 -14.64 -14.13
C THR A 19 -4.09 -13.29 -14.71
N ALA A 20 -3.03 -12.67 -14.19
CA ALA A 20 -2.52 -11.35 -14.54
C ALA A 20 -3.61 -10.26 -14.58
N LYS A 21 -4.65 -10.35 -13.73
CA LYS A 21 -5.77 -9.40 -13.74
C LYS A 21 -5.71 -8.48 -12.53
N LEU A 22 -5.35 -7.20 -12.76
CA LEU A 22 -5.49 -6.13 -11.76
C LEU A 22 -6.93 -6.04 -11.21
N TYR A 23 -7.93 -6.37 -12.03
CA TYR A 23 -9.34 -6.40 -11.63
C TYR A 23 -9.62 -7.27 -10.40
N GLY A 24 -8.98 -8.44 -10.28
CA GLY A 24 -9.24 -9.29 -9.12
C GLY A 24 -8.61 -8.75 -7.83
N PHE A 25 -7.52 -7.96 -7.92
CA PHE A 25 -7.02 -7.18 -6.78
C PHE A 25 -8.01 -6.08 -6.39
N GLN A 26 -8.61 -5.40 -7.36
CA GLN A 26 -9.62 -4.35 -7.11
C GLN A 26 -10.84 -4.91 -6.38
N GLU A 27 -11.39 -6.03 -6.82
CA GLU A 27 -12.56 -6.65 -6.18
C GLU A 27 -12.23 -7.18 -4.77
N SER A 28 -11.07 -7.81 -4.59
CA SER A 28 -10.63 -8.27 -3.26
C SER A 28 -10.44 -7.09 -2.31
N ALA A 29 -9.84 -6.00 -2.79
CA ALA A 29 -9.64 -4.79 -2.03
C ALA A 29 -10.94 -4.11 -1.61
N LYS A 30 -11.95 -4.07 -2.50
CA LYS A 30 -13.30 -3.58 -2.18
C LYS A 30 -13.87 -4.35 -0.99
N ILE A 31 -13.84 -5.67 -1.06
CA ILE A 31 -14.38 -6.53 0.02
C ILE A 31 -13.68 -6.22 1.34
N VAL A 32 -12.34 -6.19 1.35
CA VAL A 32 -11.57 -5.87 2.56
C VAL A 32 -11.94 -4.49 3.10
N ALA A 33 -11.97 -3.45 2.25
CA ALA A 33 -12.29 -2.09 2.67
C ALA A 33 -13.71 -1.96 3.27
N HIS A 34 -14.68 -2.74 2.79
CA HIS A 34 -16.05 -2.76 3.32
C HIS A 34 -16.17 -3.43 4.70
N GLN A 35 -15.21 -4.29 5.07
CA GLN A 35 -15.20 -4.98 6.36
C GLN A 35 -14.49 -4.19 7.46
N LEU A 36 -13.81 -3.08 7.13
CA LEU A 36 -13.12 -2.25 8.12
C LEU A 36 -14.09 -1.33 8.84
N GLU A 37 -14.04 -1.35 10.17
CA GLU A 37 -14.82 -0.48 11.05
C GLU A 37 -14.22 0.94 11.10
N GLY A 38 -15.05 1.96 11.37
CA GLY A 38 -14.63 3.36 11.46
C GLY A 38 -15.45 4.29 10.56
N GLY A 39 -15.63 5.53 11.00
CA GLY A 39 -16.40 6.57 10.31
C GLY A 39 -15.60 7.37 9.28
N ILE A 40 -14.27 7.41 9.42
CA ILE A 40 -13.36 8.11 8.49
C ILE A 40 -12.23 7.19 8.01
N PRO A 41 -11.59 7.48 6.85
CA PRO A 41 -10.59 6.58 6.28
C PRO A 41 -9.39 6.31 7.19
N LEU A 42 -8.98 7.29 8.00
CA LEU A 42 -7.88 7.15 8.95
C LEU A 42 -8.20 6.18 10.10
N GLU A 43 -9.46 6.11 10.54
CA GLU A 43 -9.91 5.14 11.54
C GLU A 43 -9.89 3.73 10.95
N LYS A 44 -10.42 3.57 9.74
CA LYS A 44 -10.40 2.28 9.02
C LYS A 44 -8.98 1.76 8.80
N LEU A 45 -8.02 2.64 8.52
CA LEU A 45 -6.62 2.27 8.40
C LEU A 45 -5.98 1.75 9.68
N ALA A 46 -6.47 2.15 10.86
CA ALA A 46 -5.92 1.71 12.14
C ALA A 46 -6.01 0.19 12.31
N HIS A 47 -6.96 -0.47 11.64
CA HIS A 47 -7.10 -1.93 11.65
C HIS A 47 -5.91 -2.66 11.00
N PHE A 48 -5.08 -1.97 10.20
CA PHE A 48 -3.85 -2.54 9.64
C PHE A 48 -2.65 -2.47 10.61
N GLU A 49 -2.79 -1.87 11.79
CA GLU A 49 -1.64 -1.59 12.67
C GLU A 49 -1.21 -2.73 13.61
N LEU A 50 -1.80 -3.93 13.50
CA LEU A 50 -1.33 -5.17 14.17
C LEU A 50 -0.97 -5.03 15.67
N GLY A 51 -1.68 -4.19 16.44
CA GLY A 51 -1.62 -4.16 17.91
C GLY A 51 -0.89 -2.96 18.53
N GLU A 52 -0.11 -2.19 17.78
CA GLU A 52 0.55 -0.96 18.26
C GLU A 52 0.43 0.17 17.24
N LYS A 53 0.55 1.43 17.68
CA LYS A 53 0.50 2.57 16.77
C LYS A 53 1.71 2.59 15.82
N ASN A 54 1.49 2.15 14.59
CA ASN A 54 2.51 1.99 13.55
C ASN A 54 2.60 3.20 12.58
N ARG A 55 1.85 4.28 12.84
CA ARG A 55 1.83 5.47 11.99
C ARG A 55 2.19 6.78 12.70
N THR A 56 2.79 7.68 11.94
CA THR A 56 2.87 9.11 12.22
C THR A 56 1.96 9.85 11.23
N VAL A 57 1.27 10.89 11.68
CA VAL A 57 0.42 11.74 10.84
C VAL A 57 0.99 13.15 10.87
N ILE A 58 1.17 13.74 9.68
CA ILE A 58 1.68 15.09 9.48
C ILE A 58 0.60 15.89 8.76
N GLU A 59 0.15 16.96 9.38
CA GLU A 59 -0.87 17.84 8.82
C GLU A 59 -0.26 18.74 7.75
N GLU A 60 -0.81 18.74 6.54
CA GLU A 60 -0.29 19.48 5.39
C GLU A 60 -1.45 20.16 4.64
N GLY A 61 -1.88 21.34 5.11
CA GLY A 61 -3.02 22.06 4.51
C GLY A 61 -4.33 21.24 4.53
N ASP A 62 -4.87 20.98 3.35
CA ASP A 62 -6.13 20.27 3.09
C ASP A 62 -6.02 18.73 3.13
N LYS A 63 -4.81 18.22 3.39
CA LYS A 63 -4.48 16.79 3.43
C LYS A 63 -3.66 16.48 4.67
N ALA A 64 -3.55 15.19 4.98
CA ALA A 64 -2.64 14.66 5.98
C ALA A 64 -1.71 13.65 5.31
N LEU A 65 -0.42 13.74 5.60
CA LEU A 65 0.55 12.73 5.21
C LEU A 65 0.67 11.71 6.32
N VAL A 66 0.46 10.45 5.99
CA VAL A 66 0.57 9.34 6.92
C VAL A 66 1.80 8.53 6.56
N VAL A 67 2.66 8.37 7.56
CA VAL A 67 3.94 7.67 7.45
C VAL A 67 3.84 6.40 8.28
N LEU A 68 3.85 5.24 7.62
CA LEU A 68 3.93 3.95 8.29
C LEU A 68 5.39 3.62 8.59
N LYS A 69 5.69 3.36 9.87
CA LYS A 69 7.04 3.02 10.32
C LYS A 69 7.46 1.64 9.81
N GLN A 70 6.57 0.65 9.90
CA GLN A 70 6.80 -0.71 9.46
C GLN A 70 5.70 -1.20 8.52
N CYS A 71 6.02 -2.06 7.56
CA CYS A 71 5.00 -2.69 6.73
C CYS A 71 4.37 -3.85 7.52
N PRO A 72 3.05 -3.84 7.79
CA PRO A 72 2.40 -4.92 8.56
C PRO A 72 2.48 -6.29 7.87
N PHE A 73 2.80 -6.30 6.57
CA PHE A 73 2.95 -7.51 5.76
C PHE A 73 4.40 -7.84 5.41
N ALA A 74 5.39 -7.13 6.00
CA ALA A 74 6.82 -7.39 5.78
C ALA A 74 7.20 -8.86 5.96
N GLN A 75 6.69 -9.48 7.03
CA GLN A 75 6.95 -10.89 7.31
C GLN A 75 6.28 -11.82 6.31
N LEU A 76 5.12 -11.43 5.77
CA LEU A 76 4.38 -12.23 4.80
C LEU A 76 5.23 -12.36 3.53
N TYR A 77 5.65 -11.27 2.89
CA TYR A 77 6.39 -11.40 1.63
C TYR A 77 7.82 -11.89 1.74
N ARG A 78 8.54 -11.64 2.84
CA ARG A 78 9.87 -12.24 3.06
C ARG A 78 9.89 -13.76 3.09
N THR A 79 8.74 -14.38 3.34
CA THR A 79 8.62 -15.82 3.56
C THR A 79 7.74 -16.51 2.52
N MET A 80 7.31 -15.78 1.49
CA MET A 80 6.60 -16.36 0.36
C MET A 80 7.60 -16.84 -0.70
N PRO A 81 7.35 -17.98 -1.36
CA PRO A 81 8.20 -18.45 -2.45
C PRO A 81 8.21 -17.46 -3.62
N GLU A 82 9.37 -17.25 -4.24
CA GLU A 82 9.48 -16.53 -5.50
C GLU A 82 8.72 -17.26 -6.61
N TRP A 83 8.04 -16.50 -7.48
CA TRP A 83 7.31 -17.04 -8.62
C TRP A 83 7.35 -16.07 -9.80
N GLY A 84 7.38 -16.60 -11.03
CA GLY A 84 7.45 -15.79 -12.24
C GLY A 84 6.20 -14.94 -12.48
N GLY A 85 6.39 -13.70 -12.97
CA GLY A 85 5.31 -12.79 -13.38
C GLY A 85 4.86 -11.77 -12.31
N GLU A 86 5.41 -11.82 -11.10
CA GLU A 86 5.18 -10.76 -10.10
C GLU A 86 5.82 -9.44 -10.53
N GLU A 87 7.04 -9.48 -11.07
CA GLU A 87 7.74 -8.30 -11.59
C GLU A 87 6.93 -7.60 -12.69
N GLU A 88 6.47 -8.35 -13.70
CA GLU A 88 5.63 -7.81 -14.79
C GLU A 88 4.33 -7.17 -14.26
N LEU A 89 3.71 -7.80 -13.26
CA LEU A 89 2.50 -7.25 -12.64
C LEU A 89 2.79 -5.92 -11.93
N VAL A 90 3.89 -5.85 -11.17
CA VAL A 90 4.32 -4.66 -10.43
C VAL A 90 4.71 -3.54 -11.40
N GLU A 91 5.48 -3.85 -12.45
CA GLU A 91 5.85 -2.90 -13.51
C GLU A 91 4.63 -2.32 -14.21
N ARG A 92 3.69 -3.19 -14.62
CA ARG A 92 2.45 -2.77 -15.27
C ARG A 92 1.59 -1.91 -14.35
N PHE A 93 1.52 -2.24 -13.07
CA PHE A 93 0.81 -1.42 -12.08
C PHE A 93 1.46 -0.05 -11.90
N ASN A 94 2.79 -0.01 -11.75
CA ASN A 94 3.54 1.24 -11.55
C ASN A 94 3.52 2.15 -12.78
N SER A 95 3.35 1.60 -13.97
CA SER A 95 3.24 2.34 -15.23
C SER A 95 1.81 2.89 -15.48
N HIS A 96 0.85 2.60 -14.60
CA HIS A 96 -0.53 3.05 -14.76
C HIS A 96 -0.73 4.46 -14.16
N PRO A 97 -1.48 5.39 -14.81
CA PRO A 97 -1.64 6.77 -14.34
C PRO A 97 -2.29 6.95 -12.95
N GLY A 98 -2.97 5.92 -12.45
CA GLY A 98 -3.49 5.88 -11.07
C GLY A 98 -2.66 5.02 -10.13
N GLY A 99 -1.72 4.21 -10.66
CA GLY A 99 -0.87 3.33 -9.88
C GLY A 99 0.41 4.03 -9.39
N GLY A 100 1.34 3.22 -8.89
CA GLY A 100 2.65 3.69 -8.46
C GLY A 100 3.05 3.25 -7.05
N ALA A 101 4.36 3.34 -6.78
CA ALA A 101 4.97 2.99 -5.51
C ALA A 101 4.76 1.53 -5.03
N ALA A 102 4.47 0.58 -5.93
CA ALA A 102 4.45 -0.83 -5.58
C ALA A 102 5.83 -1.48 -5.75
N LEU A 103 6.23 -2.30 -4.78
CA LEU A 103 7.42 -3.15 -4.86
C LEU A 103 7.05 -4.64 -4.93
N HIS A 104 5.83 -4.99 -4.49
CA HIS A 104 5.33 -6.36 -4.45
C HIS A 104 3.83 -6.36 -4.78
N SER A 105 3.30 -7.51 -5.17
CA SER A 105 1.86 -7.72 -5.39
C SER A 105 0.97 -7.30 -4.21
N PHE A 106 1.46 -7.46 -2.96
CA PHE A 106 0.76 -6.99 -1.76
C PHE A 106 0.67 -5.46 -1.67
N CYS A 107 1.62 -4.72 -2.24
CA CYS A 107 1.54 -3.26 -2.33
C CYS A 107 0.36 -2.84 -3.23
N ILE A 108 0.09 -3.59 -4.30
CA ILE A 108 -1.05 -3.37 -5.21
C ILE A 108 -2.37 -3.60 -4.48
N LEU A 109 -2.47 -4.66 -3.67
CA LEU A 109 -3.65 -4.90 -2.84
C LEU A 109 -3.88 -3.75 -1.85
N HIS A 110 -2.85 -3.28 -1.14
CA HIS A 110 -2.97 -2.15 -0.23
C HIS A 110 -3.36 -0.86 -0.93
N PHE A 111 -2.80 -0.62 -2.11
CA PHE A 111 -3.18 0.51 -2.93
C PHE A 111 -4.69 0.51 -3.17
N TYR A 112 -5.23 -0.59 -3.70
CA TYR A 112 -6.66 -0.65 -3.98
C TYR A 112 -7.51 -0.61 -2.71
N ILE A 113 -7.06 -1.19 -1.59
CA ILE A 113 -7.78 -1.06 -0.32
C ILE A 113 -7.89 0.43 0.03
N ARG A 114 -6.77 1.15 0.00
CA ARG A 114 -6.70 2.58 0.32
C ARG A 114 -7.56 3.42 -0.61
N GLU A 115 -7.54 3.15 -1.91
CA GLU A 115 -8.45 3.81 -2.87
C GLU A 115 -9.92 3.61 -2.49
N ASN A 116 -10.30 2.38 -2.12
CA ASN A 116 -11.67 2.05 -1.74
C ASN A 116 -12.09 2.59 -0.36
N LEU A 117 -11.13 3.00 0.48
CA LEU A 117 -11.42 3.72 1.73
C LEU A 117 -11.78 5.19 1.49
N GLY A 118 -11.51 5.71 0.28
CA GLY A 118 -11.86 7.07 -0.13
C GLY A 118 -10.83 8.10 0.30
N GLY A 119 -10.19 8.75 -0.69
CA GLY A 119 -9.31 9.91 -0.45
C GLY A 119 -7.89 9.57 0.00
N LEU A 120 -7.43 8.33 -0.15
CA LEU A 120 -6.07 7.92 0.15
C LEU A 120 -5.25 7.65 -1.10
N HIS A 121 -4.04 8.22 -1.14
CA HIS A 121 -3.14 8.12 -2.27
C HIS A 121 -1.76 7.64 -1.81
N ASN A 122 -1.26 6.53 -2.36
CA ASN A 122 0.10 6.07 -2.09
C ASN A 122 1.12 7.01 -2.74
N LEU A 123 2.13 7.39 -1.97
CA LEU A 123 3.21 8.27 -2.44
C LEU A 123 4.53 7.52 -2.57
N ALA A 124 4.86 6.69 -1.58
CA ALA A 124 6.09 5.90 -1.59
C ALA A 124 5.98 4.61 -0.78
N CYS A 125 6.79 3.62 -1.16
CA CYS A 125 6.98 2.37 -0.42
C CYS A 125 8.46 2.00 -0.39
N ARG A 126 8.90 1.43 0.73
CA ARG A 126 10.26 0.89 0.91
C ARG A 126 10.18 -0.62 1.09
N SER A 127 11.12 -1.35 0.48
CA SER A 127 11.24 -2.80 0.65
C SER A 127 11.52 -3.15 2.12
N ALA A 128 11.15 -4.35 2.56
CA ALA A 128 11.39 -4.70 3.98
C ALA A 128 12.87 -4.74 4.34
N ASP A 129 13.75 -5.05 3.40
CA ASP A 129 15.19 -5.07 3.62
C ASP A 129 15.83 -3.67 3.51
N GLY A 130 15.03 -2.65 3.17
CA GLY A 130 15.42 -1.25 3.13
C GLY A 130 16.19 -0.82 1.88
N LYS A 131 16.41 -1.71 0.92
CA LYS A 131 17.26 -1.44 -0.26
C LYS A 131 16.54 -0.73 -1.39
N GLU A 132 15.23 -0.93 -1.52
CA GLU A 132 14.47 -0.40 -2.65
C GLU A 132 13.41 0.58 -2.17
N ILE A 133 13.23 1.64 -2.95
CA ILE A 133 12.21 2.65 -2.73
C ILE A 133 11.49 2.84 -4.06
N ALA A 134 10.17 2.65 -4.04
CA ALA A 134 9.30 3.00 -5.15
C ALA A 134 8.55 4.29 -4.80
N ILE A 135 8.50 5.23 -5.74
CA ILE A 135 7.87 6.55 -5.58
C ILE A 135 6.83 6.73 -6.68
N ALA A 136 5.65 7.25 -6.33
CA ALA A 136 4.57 7.57 -7.25
C ALA A 136 4.64 9.04 -7.69
N GLY A 137 5.62 9.39 -8.53
CA GLY A 137 5.91 10.78 -8.90
C GLY A 137 4.72 11.55 -9.49
N GLU A 138 3.91 10.91 -10.34
CA GLU A 138 2.71 11.54 -10.91
C GLU A 138 1.65 11.88 -9.85
N VAL A 139 1.42 10.95 -8.91
CA VAL A 139 0.48 11.15 -7.78
C VAL A 139 0.97 12.27 -6.88
N ILE A 140 2.26 12.26 -6.52
CA ILE A 140 2.91 13.31 -5.72
C ILE A 140 2.69 14.68 -6.35
N LYS A 141 2.96 14.80 -7.66
CA LYS A 141 2.77 16.04 -8.40
C LYS A 141 1.30 16.47 -8.45
N SER A 142 0.37 15.53 -8.66
CA SER A 142 -1.07 15.80 -8.69
C SER A 142 -1.61 16.36 -7.36
N LEU A 143 -0.94 16.03 -6.26
CA LEU A 143 -1.27 16.51 -4.93
C LEU A 143 -0.54 17.81 -4.58
N GLY A 144 0.28 18.38 -5.46
CA GLY A 144 1.08 19.57 -5.16
C GLY A 144 2.17 19.31 -4.12
N LEU A 145 2.71 18.09 -4.07
CA LEU A 145 3.87 17.72 -3.25
C LEU A 145 5.11 17.63 -4.13
N THR A 146 6.28 17.53 -3.50
CA THR A 146 7.56 17.25 -4.19
C THR A 146 8.06 15.86 -3.84
N GLU A 147 8.77 15.23 -4.77
CA GLU A 147 9.44 13.95 -4.52
C GLU A 147 10.48 14.07 -3.40
N GLU A 148 11.12 15.24 -3.24
CA GLU A 148 12.07 15.49 -2.15
C GLU A 148 11.40 15.41 -0.77
N THR A 149 10.21 16.00 -0.62
CA THR A 149 9.44 15.93 0.63
C THR A 149 9.07 14.49 0.95
N VAL A 150 8.56 13.74 -0.04
CA VAL A 150 8.19 12.34 0.15
C VAL A 150 9.42 11.46 0.40
N GLY A 151 10.53 11.74 -0.28
CA GLY A 151 11.83 11.06 -0.12
C GLY A 151 12.35 11.16 1.31
N ARG A 152 12.24 12.34 1.92
CA ARG A 152 12.60 12.54 3.34
C ARG A 152 11.69 11.76 4.28
N LEU A 153 10.39 11.66 3.97
CA LEU A 153 9.43 10.94 4.81
C LEU A 153 9.56 9.41 4.72
N ILE A 154 9.88 8.88 3.54
CA ILE A 154 10.08 7.44 3.37
C ILE A 154 11.43 6.98 3.93
N GLU A 155 12.36 7.89 4.23
CA GLU A 155 13.63 7.54 4.87
C GLU A 155 13.42 6.89 6.24
N GLY A 156 13.90 5.65 6.40
CA GLY A 156 13.68 4.86 7.60
C GLY A 156 12.24 4.38 7.84
N ASN A 157 11.31 4.61 6.91
CA ASN A 157 9.89 4.26 7.03
C ASN A 157 9.43 3.31 5.91
N ALA A 158 8.34 2.61 6.13
CA ALA A 158 7.85 1.57 5.22
C ALA A 158 6.96 2.09 4.10
N CYS A 159 6.03 3.00 4.40
CA CYS A 159 5.11 3.55 3.41
C CYS A 159 4.77 5.01 3.73
N VAL A 160 4.55 5.81 2.70
CA VAL A 160 3.97 7.15 2.80
C VAL A 160 2.73 7.21 1.93
N TYR A 161 1.63 7.71 2.48
CA TYR A 161 0.41 8.01 1.74
C TYR A 161 -0.21 9.32 2.19
N ALA A 162 -0.93 9.99 1.28
CA ALA A 162 -1.73 11.17 1.58
C ALA A 162 -3.18 10.76 1.85
N VAL A 163 -3.85 11.49 2.75
CA VAL A 163 -5.27 11.38 3.04
C VAL A 163 -5.90 12.75 2.86
N LYS A 164 -6.89 12.90 1.97
CA LYS A 164 -7.69 14.13 1.90
C LYS A 164 -8.58 14.25 3.13
N LYS A 165 -8.71 15.48 3.66
CA LYS A 165 -9.57 15.75 4.83
C LYS A 165 -11.06 15.86 4.49
N SER A 166 -11.40 15.99 3.21
CA SER A 166 -12.77 16.14 2.68
C SER A 166 -12.87 15.64 1.24
#